data_AF-A0A7V6C825-F1
#
_entry.id   AF-A0A7V6C825-F1
#
_cell.length_a   1.000
_cell.length_b   1.000
_cell.length_c   1.000
_cell.angle_alpha   90.00
_cell.angle_beta   90.00
_cell.angle_gamma   90.00
#
_symmetry.space_group_name_H-M   'P 1'
#
loop_
_entity.id
_entity.type
_entity.pdbx_description
1 polymer ?
#
loop_
_entity_poly.entity_id
_entity_poly.type
_entity_poly.pdbx_seq_one_letter_code
_entity_poly.pdbx_strand_id
1 'polypeptide(L)' 'MNHGFDILNNLIVLENGKLTVLRSIEDIETLLEKLTKIQDTFREKHTPKGNKVKGDIDYLIRLITNMASFVYESELYKEH' A
#
# COMPACT_ATOMS: atom_id res chain seq x y z
N MET A 1 -15.73 -11.33 -14.60
CA MET A 1 -14.36 -11.86 -14.38
C MET A 1 -13.55 -10.74 -13.72
N ASN A 2 -12.93 -11.03 -12.57
CA ASN A 2 -12.56 -10.06 -11.53
C ASN A 2 -11.07 -9.65 -11.57
N HIS A 3 -10.49 -9.56 -12.77
CA HIS A 3 -9.03 -9.53 -12.96
C HIS A 3 -8.28 -8.37 -12.26
N GLY A 4 -8.96 -7.24 -12.00
CA GLY A 4 -8.35 -6.12 -11.26
C GLY A 4 -8.04 -6.43 -9.79
N PHE A 5 -8.85 -7.29 -9.14
CA PHE A 5 -8.65 -7.66 -7.72
C PHE A 5 -7.69 -8.85 -7.53
N ASP A 6 -7.40 -9.60 -8.59
CA ASP A 6 -6.49 -10.74 -8.53
C ASP A 6 -5.07 -10.32 -8.10
N ILE A 7 -4.66 -9.08 -8.40
CA ILE A 7 -3.38 -8.53 -7.94
C ILE A 7 -3.36 -8.29 -6.42
N LEU A 8 -4.50 -7.92 -5.83
CA LEU A 8 -4.61 -7.66 -4.39
C LEU A 8 -4.63 -8.95 -3.57
N ASN A 9 -5.13 -10.05 -4.14
CA ASN A 9 -5.08 -11.36 -3.48
C ASN A 9 -3.64 -11.83 -3.18
N ASN A 10 -2.64 -11.29 -3.88
CA ASN A 10 -1.23 -11.57 -3.63
C ASN A 10 -0.58 -10.61 -2.60
N LEU A 11 -1.27 -9.53 -2.22
CA LEU A 11 -0.84 -8.61 -1.17
C LEU A 11 -1.34 -9.13 0.18
N ILE A 12 -0.39 -9.67 0.95
CA ILE A 12 -0.62 -10.17 2.29
C ILE A 12 0.14 -9.28 3.26
N VAL A 13 -0.59 -8.68 4.19
CA VAL A 13 -0.03 -7.86 5.26
C VAL A 13 -0.08 -8.65 6.56
N LEU A 14 1.06 -8.78 7.25
CA LEU A 14 1.13 -9.42 8.56
C LEU A 14 1.05 -8.33 9.65
N GLU A 15 -0.07 -8.26 10.36
CA GLU A 15 -0.26 -7.35 11.48
C GLU A 15 -0.56 -8.11 12.76
N ASN A 16 0.21 -7.86 13.82
CA ASN A 16 0.04 -8.49 15.13
C ASN A 16 -0.05 -10.03 15.06
N GLY A 17 0.71 -10.64 14.15
CA GLY A 17 0.71 -12.10 13.92
C GLY A 17 -0.47 -12.62 13.09
N LYS A 18 -1.36 -11.75 12.59
CA LYS A 18 -2.46 -12.11 11.69
C LYS A 18 -2.13 -11.73 10.26
N LEU A 19 -2.32 -12.68 9.34
CA LEU A 19 -2.23 -12.44 7.92
C LEU A 19 -3.56 -11.87 7.43
N THR A 20 -3.52 -10.65 6.90
CA THR A 20 -4.65 -9.98 6.27
C THR A 20 -4.38 -9.91 4.77
N VAL A 21 -5.27 -10.48 3.98
CA VAL A 21 -5.25 -10.33 2.51
C VAL A 21 -5.99 -9.05 2.18
N LEU A 22 -5.38 -8.17 1.37
CA LEU A 22 -6.05 -6.96 0.90
C LEU A 22 -7.05 -7.35 -0.20
N ARG A 23 -8.29 -6.92 -0.09
CA ARG A 23 -9.38 -7.32 -1.01
C ARG A 23 -10.16 -6.14 -1.57
N SER A 24 -10.01 -4.96 -0.99
CA SER A 24 -10.72 -3.74 -1.42
C SER A 24 -9.76 -2.55 -1.60
N ILE A 25 -10.26 -1.49 -2.22
CA ILE A 25 -9.57 -0.20 -2.25
C ILE A 25 -9.40 0.36 -0.83
N GLU A 26 -10.40 0.21 0.04
CA GLU A 26 -10.35 0.64 1.45
C GLU A 26 -9.18 -0.03 2.22
N ASP A 27 -8.88 -1.30 1.93
CA ASP A 27 -7.73 -2.01 2.50
C ASP A 27 -6.40 -1.38 2.04
N ILE A 28 -6.33 -0.94 0.77
CA ILE A 28 -5.16 -0.26 0.21
C ILE A 28 -4.99 1.13 0.84
N GLU A 29 -6.07 1.89 0.97
CA GLU A 29 -6.07 3.21 1.61
C GLU A 29 -5.60 3.12 3.06
N THR A 30 -6.11 2.13 3.80
CA THR A 30 -5.69 1.85 5.18
C THR A 30 -4.19 1.54 5.26
N LEU A 31 -3.67 0.74 4.32
CA LEU A 31 -2.23 0.43 4.25
C LEU A 31 -1.39 1.67 3.94
N LEU A 32 -1.81 2.49 2.98
CA LEU A 32 -1.14 3.74 2.62
C LEU A 32 -1.11 4.72 3.79
N GLU A 33 -2.19 4.84 4.56
CA GLU A 33 -2.25 5.68 5.75
C GLU A 33 -1.24 5.22 6.81
N LYS A 34 -1.16 3.90 7.06
CA LYS A 34 -0.18 3.32 7.99
C LYS A 34 1.25 3.57 7.54
N LEU A 35 1.57 3.37 6.26
CA LEU A 35 2.90 3.60 5.72
C LEU A 35 3.30 5.08 5.79
N THR A 36 2.37 5.99 5.51
CA THR A 36 2.59 7.45 5.64
C THR A 36 2.87 7.83 7.09
N LYS A 37 2.13 7.27 8.05
CA LYS A 37 2.43 7.48 9.49
C LYS A 37 3.82 7.00 9.86
N ILE A 38 4.25 5.83 9.36
CA ILE A 38 5.61 5.34 9.62
C ILE A 38 6.63 6.29 8.96
N GLN A 39 6.43 6.69 7.71
CA GLN A 39 7.29 7.66 7.01
C GLN A 39 7.47 8.95 7.84
N ASP A 40 6.38 9.48 8.39
CA ASP A 40 6.39 10.68 9.23
C ASP A 40 7.24 10.51 10.50
N THR A 41 7.24 9.33 11.13
CA THR A 41 8.13 9.06 12.29
C THR A 41 9.63 9.11 11.95
N PHE A 42 9.98 8.99 10.67
CA PHE A 42 11.35 9.09 10.17
C PHE A 42 11.66 10.42 9.49
N ARG A 43 10.67 11.30 9.30
CA ARG A 43 10.81 12.58 8.58
C ARG A 43 11.86 13.49 9.19
N GLU A 44 11.94 13.53 10.51
CA GLU A 44 12.89 14.37 11.27
C GLU A 44 14.20 13.63 11.61
N LYS A 45 14.32 12.33 11.27
CA LYS A 45 15.50 11.53 11.58
C LYS A 45 16.55 11.61 10.47
N HIS A 46 17.39 12.64 10.51
CA HIS A 46 18.50 12.86 9.56
C HIS A 46 19.71 11.92 9.72
N THR A 47 19.51 10.72 10.25
CA THR A 47 20.57 9.70 10.36
C THR A 47 20.65 8.89 9.06
N PRO A 48 21.80 8.29 8.71
CA PRO A 48 21.90 7.41 7.54
C PRO A 48 20.85 6.28 7.53
N LYS A 49 20.56 5.70 8.71
CA LYS A 49 19.51 4.69 8.88
C LYS A 49 18.11 5.28 8.63
N GLY A 50 17.84 6.47 9.16
CA GLY A 50 16.56 7.16 8.95
C GLY A 50 16.29 7.48 7.48
N ASN A 51 17.30 8.01 6.77
CA ASN A 51 17.21 8.30 5.34
C ASN A 51 16.97 7.03 4.51
N LYS A 52 17.64 5.92 4.84
CA LYS A 52 17.42 4.63 4.17
C LYS A 52 15.99 4.14 4.39
N VAL A 53 15.53 4.08 5.64
CA VAL A 53 14.16 3.62 5.97
C VAL A 53 13.11 4.49 5.29
N LYS A 54 13.31 5.81 5.26
CA LYS A 54 12.44 6.72 4.51
C LYS A 54 12.40 6.36 3.02
N GLY A 55 13.55 6.18 2.38
CA GLY A 55 13.61 5.80 0.96
C GLY A 55 12.93 4.47 0.66
N ASP A 56 13.08 3.49 1.55
CA ASP A 56 12.41 2.19 1.43
C ASP A 56 10.88 2.34 1.56
N ILE A 57 10.39 3.17 2.49
CA ILE A 57 8.95 3.46 2.66
C ILE A 57 8.39 4.24 1.46
N ASP A 58 9.10 5.26 0.98
CA ASP A 58 8.69 6.06 -0.19
C ASP A 58 8.53 5.16 -1.42
N TYR A 59 9.45 4.21 -1.60
CA TYR A 59 9.38 3.22 -2.66
C TYR A 59 8.16 2.29 -2.52
N LEU A 60 7.87 1.79 -1.31
CA LEU A 60 6.71 0.95 -1.03
C LEU A 60 5.39 1.67 -1.29
N ILE A 61 5.26 2.92 -0.81
CA ILE A 61 4.09 3.76 -1.06
C ILE A 61 3.87 3.88 -2.57
N ARG A 62 4.92 4.19 -3.35
CA ARG A 62 4.80 4.32 -4.81
C ARG A 62 4.33 3.03 -5.49
N LEU A 63 4.86 1.88 -5.09
CA LEU A 63 4.42 0.59 -5.63
C LEU A 63 2.94 0.33 -5.34
N ILE A 64 2.51 0.58 -4.09
CA ILE A 64 1.13 0.36 -3.66
C ILE A 64 0.18 1.33 -4.37
N THR A 65 0.53 2.61 -4.50
CA THR A 65 -0.28 3.58 -5.24
C THR A 65 -0.45 3.19 -6.70
N ASN A 66 0.61 2.72 -7.37
CA ASN A 66 0.49 2.25 -8.74
C ASN A 66 -0.47 1.04 -8.86
N MET A 67 -0.40 0.09 -7.92
CA MET A 67 -1.33 -1.04 -7.87
C MET A 67 -2.77 -0.56 -7.60
N ALA A 68 -2.94 0.41 -6.70
CA ALA A 68 -4.23 1.02 -6.41
C ALA A 68 -4.86 1.63 -7.67
N SER A 69 -4.08 2.35 -8.48
CA SER A 69 -4.56 2.95 -9.74
C SER A 69 -5.12 1.90 -10.70
N PHE A 70 -4.46 0.74 -10.86
CA PHE A 70 -4.96 -0.36 -11.69
C PHE A 70 -6.28 -0.94 -11.17
N VAL A 71 -6.42 -1.08 -9.85
CA VAL A 71 -7.65 -1.56 -9.22
C VAL A 71 -8.77 -0.53 -9.42
N TYR A 72 -8.48 0.75 -9.20
CA TYR A 72 -9.43 1.85 -9.32
C TYR A 72 -9.97 1.99 -10.75
N GLU A 73 -9.10 1.91 -11.75
CA GLU A 73 -9.51 1.87 -13.16
C GLU A 73 -10.45 0.67 -13.42
N SER A 74 -10.13 -0.50 -12.87
CA SER A 74 -10.96 -1.70 -13.05
C SER A 74 -12.33 -1.64 -12.37
N GLU A 75 -12.46 -0.89 -11.27
CA GLU A 75 -13.75 -0.64 -10.61
C GLU A 75 -14.60 0.34 -11.43
N LEU A 76 -14.00 1.44 -11.91
CA LEU A 76 -14.69 2.41 -12.79
C LEU A 76 -15.25 1.75 -14.06
N TYR A 77 -14.51 0.81 -14.66
CA TYR A 77 -14.98 0.04 -15.83
C TYR A 77 -16.14 -0.92 -15.54
N LYS A 78 -16.44 -1.26 -14.27
CA LYS A 78 -17.58 -2.11 -13.91
C LYS A 78 -18.87 -1.32 -13.65
N GLU A 79 -18.74 -0.02 -13.38
CA GLU A 79 -19.88 0.88 -13.15
C GLU A 79 -20.42 1.49 -14.47
N HIS A 80 -19.85 1.12 -15.62
CA HIS A 80 -20.29 1.47 -16.97
C HIS A 80 -20.55 0.23 -17.83
#